data_AF-A0A8R1E3E7-F1
#
_entry.id   AF-A0A8R1E3E7-F1
#
_cell.length_a   1.000
_cell.length_b   1.000
_cell.length_c   1.000
_cell.angle_alpha   90.00
_cell.angle_beta   90.00
_cell.angle_gamma   90.00
#
_symmetry.space_group_name_H-M   'P 1'
#
loop_
_entity.id
_entity.type
_entity.pdbx_description
1 polymer ?
#
loop_
_entity_poly.entity_id
_entity_poly.type
_entity_poly.pdbx_seq_one_letter_code
_entity_poly.pdbx_strand_id
1 'polypeptide(L)'
;MLWPSIRVFKLDLPSVSEPFRVGHCQYQLFQLLRANLATMFSMMNKSFWMLQPDTYWRENLFDLFDVTQNDSTDVYLDVEGESALSSRMIAGGNFHVRASKASTSFFHQLSTEIRERYTTDNNIMGAMCSQRFASVKCEFIPYHTISNWRWKNKNPKPALMQFDSLTLPGTLGKLERMHQAGAKFVHPDGSCLVLESANVSSLVIFDDTLPHVLFPPCFHFFHVAHGMCESLCHFFPSFVDVLLGTVFPNYAYFLI
;
A
#
# COMPACT_ATOMS: atom_id res chain seq x y z
N MET A 1 -9.43 28.67 -7.52
CA MET A 1 -8.67 27.90 -6.51
C MET A 1 -7.23 27.86 -6.99
N LEU A 2 -6.31 28.54 -6.31
CA LEU A 2 -4.88 28.41 -6.60
C LEU A 2 -4.42 27.11 -5.94
N TRP A 3 -3.96 26.15 -6.73
CA TRP A 3 -3.22 25.01 -6.19
C TRP A 3 -2.05 25.55 -5.37
N PRO A 4 -1.74 24.97 -4.19
CA PRO A 4 -0.57 25.38 -3.41
C PRO A 4 0.68 25.31 -4.28
N SER A 5 1.69 26.14 -3.98
CA SER A 5 2.98 26.07 -4.65
C SER A 5 3.69 24.75 -4.31
N ILE A 6 3.36 23.71 -5.07
CA ILE A 6 3.95 22.38 -4.92
C ILE A 6 5.28 22.38 -5.66
N ARG A 7 6.35 22.07 -4.93
CA ARG A 7 7.64 21.73 -5.53
C ARG A 7 7.60 20.26 -5.92
N VAL A 8 7.56 20.01 -7.22
CA VAL A 8 7.55 18.64 -7.76
C VAL A 8 8.98 18.23 -8.10
N PHE A 9 9.38 17.07 -7.60
CA PHE A 9 10.60 16.39 -8.02
C PHE A 9 10.23 15.15 -8.82
N LYS A 10 10.72 15.06 -10.05
CA LYS A 10 10.52 13.89 -10.91
C LYS A 10 11.81 13.08 -10.91
N LEU A 11 11.71 11.80 -10.56
CA LEU A 11 12.80 10.84 -10.65
C LEU A 11 12.50 9.86 -11.79
N ASP A 12 13.30 9.91 -12.85
CA ASP A 12 13.15 8.98 -13.97
C ASP A 12 13.91 7.68 -13.66
N LEU A 13 13.16 6.57 -13.53
CA LEU A 13 13.69 5.24 -13.25
C LEU A 13 13.23 4.27 -14.34
N PRO A 14 14.03 4.06 -15.41
CA PRO A 14 13.65 3.20 -16.54
C PRO A 14 13.28 1.77 -16.15
N SER A 15 13.84 1.25 -15.05
CA SER A 15 13.55 -0.10 -14.56
C SER A 15 12.14 -0.28 -13.96
N VAL A 16 11.44 0.81 -13.64
CA VAL A 16 10.08 0.81 -13.08
C VAL A 16 9.12 1.72 -13.86
N SER A 17 9.53 2.20 -15.05
CA SER A 17 8.70 3.04 -15.91
C SER A 17 7.69 2.25 -16.73
N GLU A 18 8.00 0.99 -17.02
CA GLU A 18 7.11 0.10 -17.77
C GLU A 18 5.99 -0.47 -16.88
N PRO A 19 4.78 -0.68 -17.41
CA PRO A 19 3.71 -1.35 -16.68
C PRO A 19 4.13 -2.73 -16.15
N PHE A 20 3.81 -3.00 -14.90
CA PHE A 20 4.08 -4.29 -14.25
C PHE A 20 2.84 -4.82 -13.54
N ARG A 21 2.77 -6.14 -13.37
CA ARG A 21 1.74 -6.78 -12.53
C ARG A 21 2.33 -7.17 -11.18
N VAL A 22 1.43 -7.48 -10.25
CA VAL A 22 1.78 -8.20 -9.03
C VAL A 22 2.50 -9.50 -9.43
N GLY A 23 3.60 -9.82 -8.75
CA GLY A 23 4.40 -11.00 -9.11
C GLY A 23 5.60 -10.73 -10.04
N HIS A 24 5.73 -9.50 -10.57
CA HIS A 24 6.90 -9.09 -11.34
C HIS A 24 8.01 -8.57 -10.43
N CYS A 25 9.27 -8.77 -10.83
CA CYS A 25 10.42 -8.17 -10.16
C CYS A 25 10.33 -6.64 -10.08
N GLN A 26 9.74 -5.97 -11.06
CA GLN A 26 9.54 -4.50 -11.03
C GLN A 26 8.63 -4.06 -9.87
N TYR A 27 7.64 -4.86 -9.51
CA TYR A 27 6.77 -4.57 -8.35
C TYR A 27 7.60 -4.54 -7.06
N GLN A 28 8.51 -5.50 -6.90
CA GLN A 28 9.43 -5.55 -5.76
C GLN A 28 10.42 -4.38 -5.78
N LEU A 29 10.92 -3.97 -6.96
CA LEU A 29 11.79 -2.79 -7.08
C LEU A 29 11.09 -1.50 -6.65
N PHE A 30 9.80 -1.35 -6.97
CA PHE A 30 8.97 -0.24 -6.49
C PHE A 30 8.87 -0.23 -4.96
N GLN A 31 8.65 -1.38 -4.34
CA GLN A 31 8.61 -1.51 -2.87
C GLN A 31 9.98 -1.23 -2.21
N LEU A 32 11.06 -1.68 -2.85
CA LEU A 32 12.43 -1.39 -2.40
C LEU A 32 12.73 0.12 -2.48
N LEU A 33 12.30 0.80 -3.54
CA LEU A 33 12.42 2.25 -3.67
C LEU A 33 11.69 2.97 -2.53
N ARG A 34 10.46 2.56 -2.22
CA ARG A 34 9.67 3.10 -1.11
C ARG A 34 10.41 2.97 0.23
N ALA A 35 10.94 1.78 0.53
CA ALA A 35 11.70 1.53 1.75
C ALA A 35 12.99 2.38 1.84
N ASN A 36 13.72 2.52 0.73
CA ASN A 36 14.94 3.34 0.68
C ASN A 36 14.65 4.84 0.84
N LEU A 37 13.60 5.36 0.19
CA LEU A 37 13.17 6.75 0.37
C LEU A 37 12.74 7.02 1.82
N ALA A 38 12.01 6.09 2.42
CA ALA A 38 11.59 6.21 3.81
C ALA A 38 12.78 6.22 4.78
N THR A 39 13.79 5.38 4.53
CA THR A 39 15.06 5.39 5.26
C THR A 39 15.76 6.74 5.13
N MET A 40 15.96 7.20 3.89
CA MET A 40 16.64 8.47 3.59
C MET A 40 15.98 9.67 4.26
N PHE A 41 14.66 9.83 4.11
CA PHE A 41 13.95 10.95 4.73
C PHE A 41 14.00 10.90 6.26
N SER A 42 13.88 9.71 6.85
CA SER A 42 14.03 9.53 8.30
C SER A 42 15.44 9.92 8.77
N MET A 43 16.49 9.52 8.04
CA MET A 43 17.88 9.91 8.34
C MET A 43 18.11 11.42 8.23
N MET A 44 17.42 12.08 7.29
CA MET A 44 17.45 13.54 7.10
C MET A 44 16.60 14.29 8.14
N ASN A 45 16.05 13.60 9.13
CA ASN A 45 15.13 14.14 10.12
C ASN A 45 13.89 14.80 9.49
N LYS A 46 13.33 14.18 8.44
CA LYS A 46 12.13 14.63 7.74
C LYS A 46 11.00 13.63 7.91
N SER A 47 9.94 14.03 8.61
CA SER A 47 8.68 13.29 8.66
C SER A 47 7.92 13.49 7.36
N PHE A 48 7.19 12.47 6.90
CA PHE A 48 6.51 12.51 5.61
C PHE A 48 5.31 11.55 5.57
N TRP A 49 4.40 11.85 4.64
CA TRP A 49 3.40 10.91 4.16
C TRP A 49 3.88 10.23 2.89
N MET A 50 3.65 8.93 2.77
CA MET A 50 3.80 8.17 1.53
C MET A 50 2.43 7.64 1.13
N LEU A 51 1.97 8.03 -0.05
CA LEU A 51 0.61 7.80 -0.51
C LEU A 51 0.67 7.34 -1.97
N GLN A 52 -0.04 6.28 -2.31
CA GLN A 52 -0.14 5.84 -3.70
C GLN A 52 -1.06 6.78 -4.51
N PRO A 53 -0.77 6.98 -5.81
CA PRO A 53 -1.48 7.95 -6.65
C PRO A 53 -2.93 7.56 -6.97
N ASP A 54 -3.30 6.31 -6.70
CA ASP A 54 -4.66 5.79 -6.82
C ASP A 54 -5.48 5.93 -5.53
N THR A 55 -4.99 6.69 -4.55
CA THR A 55 -5.77 7.11 -3.39
C THR A 55 -6.52 8.40 -3.70
N TYR A 56 -7.85 8.34 -3.63
CA TYR A 56 -8.74 9.50 -3.77
C TYR A 56 -9.01 10.16 -2.41
N TRP A 57 -8.98 11.50 -2.39
CA TRP A 57 -9.05 12.29 -1.15
C TRP A 57 -10.36 13.08 -1.13
N ARG A 58 -11.19 12.82 -0.12
CA ARG A 58 -12.43 13.59 0.12
C ARG A 58 -12.23 14.69 1.16
N GLU A 59 -11.27 14.50 2.03
CA GLU A 59 -10.93 15.43 3.11
C GLU A 59 -9.43 15.69 3.09
N ASN A 60 -9.01 16.76 3.74
CA ASN A 60 -7.61 17.15 3.83
C ASN A 60 -6.89 16.25 4.83
N LEU A 61 -5.90 15.50 4.35
CA LEU A 61 -5.11 14.57 5.16
C LEU A 61 -4.49 15.22 6.42
N PHE A 62 -4.09 16.49 6.32
CA PHE A 62 -3.47 17.21 7.43
C PHE A 62 -4.47 17.68 8.49
N ASP A 63 -5.76 17.71 8.16
CA ASP A 63 -6.83 17.99 9.12
C ASP A 63 -7.30 16.71 9.83
N LEU A 64 -7.10 15.55 9.20
CA LEU A 64 -7.48 14.23 9.73
C LEU A 64 -6.47 13.67 10.73
N PHE A 65 -5.19 13.98 10.55
CA PHE A 65 -4.12 13.46 11.38
C PHE A 65 -3.31 14.61 11.96
N ASP A 66 -3.48 14.84 13.26
CA ASP A 66 -2.63 15.76 14.01
C ASP A 66 -1.29 15.07 14.29
N VAL A 67 -0.39 15.13 13.31
CA VAL A 67 0.98 14.61 13.44
C VAL A 67 1.93 15.64 14.06
N THR A 68 1.48 16.40 15.05
CA THR A 68 2.32 17.36 15.76
C THR A 68 3.36 16.67 16.65
N GLN A 69 4.37 17.44 17.10
CA GLN A 69 5.56 16.94 17.79
C GLN A 69 5.31 16.20 19.12
N ASN A 70 4.08 16.22 19.66
CA ASN A 70 3.73 15.51 20.90
C ASN A 70 3.30 14.07 20.67
N ASP A 71 3.06 13.65 19.42
CA ASP A 71 2.79 12.27 19.11
C ASP A 71 4.08 11.44 19.16
N SER A 72 4.04 10.35 19.94
CA SER A 72 5.18 9.46 20.11
C SER A 72 5.23 8.36 19.04
N THR A 73 4.19 8.22 18.24
CA THR A 73 4.09 7.23 17.16
C THR A 73 5.17 7.46 16.11
N ASP A 74 5.87 6.40 15.72
CA ASP A 74 6.90 6.45 14.69
C ASP A 74 6.30 6.24 13.30
N VAL A 75 5.33 5.33 13.16
CA VAL A 75 4.73 4.97 11.88
C VAL A 75 3.21 4.78 12.02
N TYR A 76 2.43 5.48 11.20
CA TYR A 76 0.99 5.20 11.02
C TYR A 76 0.76 4.44 9.73
N LEU A 77 -0.02 3.36 9.79
CA LEU A 77 -0.21 2.43 8.68
C LEU A 77 -1.69 2.27 8.37
N ASP A 78 -2.06 2.30 7.09
CA ASP A 78 -3.39 1.88 6.66
C ASP A 78 -3.61 0.37 6.87
N VAL A 79 -4.89 -0.05 6.86
CA VAL A 79 -5.27 -1.44 7.15
C VAL A 79 -6.07 -2.06 6.00
N GLU A 80 -5.97 -3.38 5.89
CA GLU A 80 -6.67 -4.17 4.86
C GLU A 80 -8.19 -4.16 5.05
N GLY A 81 -8.69 -4.10 6.28
CA GLY A 81 -10.12 -4.14 6.55
C GLY A 81 -10.51 -3.96 8.03
N GLU A 82 -11.76 -4.32 8.35
CA GLU A 82 -12.36 -4.13 9.68
C GLU A 82 -12.43 -5.41 10.53
N SER A 83 -12.08 -6.57 9.98
CA SER A 83 -12.16 -7.84 10.74
C SER A 83 -10.99 -7.98 11.72
N ALA A 84 -11.07 -8.98 12.61
CA ALA A 84 -10.07 -9.19 13.65
C ALA A 84 -8.63 -9.31 13.09
N LEU A 85 -8.45 -9.99 11.96
CA LEU A 85 -7.15 -10.12 11.32
C LEU A 85 -6.88 -8.97 10.34
N SER A 86 -7.81 -8.65 9.43
CA SER A 86 -7.58 -7.57 8.44
C SER A 86 -7.41 -6.16 9.02
N SER A 87 -7.91 -5.89 10.23
CA SER A 87 -7.65 -4.63 10.95
C SER A 87 -6.23 -4.49 11.49
N ARG A 88 -5.43 -5.55 11.38
CA ARG A 88 -4.02 -5.59 11.83
C ARG A 88 -3.07 -5.91 10.67
N MET A 89 -3.62 -6.22 9.49
CA MET A 89 -2.85 -6.37 8.25
C MET A 89 -2.75 -5.01 7.57
N ILE A 90 -1.55 -4.68 7.11
CA ILE A 90 -1.27 -3.41 6.44
C ILE A 90 -1.70 -3.52 4.98
N ALA A 91 -2.50 -2.58 4.50
CA ALA A 91 -2.81 -2.50 3.06
C ALA A 91 -1.58 -2.03 2.27
N GLY A 92 -0.87 -1.05 2.81
CA GLY A 92 0.43 -0.62 2.35
C GLY A 92 0.39 0.43 1.26
N GLY A 93 -0.77 1.01 0.96
CA GLY A 93 -0.81 2.10 0.00
C GLY A 93 -0.56 3.47 0.61
N ASN A 94 -0.84 3.62 1.91
CA ASN A 94 -0.83 4.90 2.58
C ASN A 94 -0.26 4.75 3.98
N PHE A 95 0.81 5.48 4.28
CA PHE A 95 1.40 5.50 5.61
C PHE A 95 2.09 6.83 5.90
N HIS A 96 2.18 7.16 7.18
CA HIS A 96 2.95 8.30 7.68
C HIS A 96 4.16 7.80 8.46
N VAL A 97 5.28 8.49 8.31
CA VAL A 97 6.52 8.22 9.05
C VAL A 97 6.96 9.48 9.78
N ARG A 98 7.04 9.40 11.10
CA ARG A 98 7.75 10.40 11.91
C ARG A 98 9.25 10.08 11.84
N ALA A 99 10.06 11.08 11.56
CA ALA A 99 11.50 10.90 11.57
C ALA A 99 12.00 10.58 12.99
N SER A 100 12.67 9.44 13.13
CA SER A 100 13.28 9.00 14.37
C SER A 100 14.38 7.98 14.08
N LYS A 101 15.18 7.65 15.10
CA LYS A 101 16.15 6.55 15.01
C LYS A 101 15.44 5.21 14.79
N ALA A 102 14.30 5.00 15.44
CA ALA A 102 13.49 3.78 15.29
C ALA A 102 12.97 3.65 13.85
N SER A 103 12.39 4.71 13.28
CA SER A 103 11.93 4.73 11.89
C SER A 103 13.07 4.48 10.90
N THR A 104 14.24 5.08 11.14
CA THR A 104 15.43 4.85 10.31
C THR A 104 15.83 3.38 10.30
N SER A 105 15.97 2.76 11.47
CA SER A 105 16.29 1.34 11.58
C SER A 105 15.20 0.45 10.98
N PHE A 106 13.94 0.79 11.19
CA PHE A 106 12.78 0.07 10.66
C PHE A 106 12.80 0.03 9.12
N PHE A 107 12.87 1.17 8.46
CA PHE A 107 12.86 1.21 7.00
C PHE A 107 14.17 0.68 6.37
N HIS A 108 15.30 0.83 7.07
CA HIS A 108 16.56 0.22 6.62
C HIS A 108 16.47 -1.32 6.65
N GLN A 109 15.94 -1.91 7.71
CA GLN A 109 15.72 -3.36 7.78
C GLN A 109 14.70 -3.81 6.73
N LEU A 110 13.60 -3.07 6.56
CA LEU A 110 12.62 -3.34 5.50
C LEU A 110 13.28 -3.40 4.12
N SER A 111 14.15 -2.44 3.80
CA SER A 111 14.88 -2.43 2.52
C SER A 111 15.79 -3.66 2.36
N THR A 112 16.37 -4.14 3.45
CA THR A 112 17.23 -5.33 3.48
C THR A 112 16.42 -6.59 3.22
N GLU A 113 15.29 -6.78 3.92
CA GLU A 113 14.39 -7.94 3.70
C GLU A 113 13.86 -7.99 2.26
N ILE A 114 13.39 -6.86 1.72
CA ILE A 114 12.86 -6.81 0.35
C ILE A 114 13.95 -7.11 -0.69
N ARG A 115 15.19 -6.70 -0.44
CA ARG A 115 16.31 -6.98 -1.35
C ARG A 115 16.70 -8.46 -1.36
N GLU A 116 16.60 -9.12 -0.21
CA GLU A 116 17.11 -10.49 -0.04
C GLU A 116 16.03 -11.55 -0.24
N ARG A 117 14.76 -11.18 -0.16
CA ARG A 117 13.63 -12.12 -0.19
C ARG A 117 12.51 -11.60 -1.07
N TYR A 118 11.88 -12.51 -1.80
CA TYR A 118 10.71 -12.21 -2.60
C TYR A 118 9.47 -12.04 -1.70
N THR A 119 9.26 -10.81 -1.22
CA THR A 119 8.19 -10.44 -0.29
C THR A 119 7.63 -9.05 -0.62
N THR A 120 6.56 -8.65 0.06
CA THR A 120 5.96 -7.32 -0.04
C THR A 120 6.28 -6.48 1.19
N ASP A 121 6.38 -5.17 0.98
CA ASP A 121 6.73 -4.25 2.05
C ASP A 121 5.71 -4.24 3.19
N ASN A 122 4.42 -4.21 2.87
CA ASN A 122 3.33 -4.25 3.87
C ASN A 122 3.38 -5.46 4.80
N ASN A 123 3.70 -6.66 4.28
CA ASN A 123 3.79 -7.87 5.10
C ASN A 123 4.99 -7.82 6.05
N ILE A 124 6.15 -7.35 5.57
CA ILE A 124 7.34 -7.20 6.42
C ILE A 124 7.14 -6.09 7.46
N MET A 125 6.56 -4.95 7.06
CA MET A 125 6.19 -3.88 7.99
C MET A 125 5.27 -4.41 9.09
N GLY A 126 4.27 -5.23 8.75
CA GLY A 126 3.34 -5.82 9.71
C GLY A 126 4.05 -6.72 10.73
N ALA A 127 4.96 -7.58 10.27
CA ALA A 127 5.76 -8.42 11.16
C ALA A 127 6.65 -7.60 12.09
N MET A 128 7.36 -6.61 11.54
CA MET A 128 8.26 -5.76 12.32
C MET A 128 7.51 -4.93 13.35
N CYS A 129 6.32 -4.43 13.03
CA CYS A 129 5.45 -3.73 13.98
C CYS A 129 4.94 -4.67 15.10
N SER A 130 4.48 -5.87 14.75
CA SER A 130 4.05 -6.89 15.72
C SER A 130 5.18 -7.25 16.69
N GLN A 131 6.40 -7.38 16.18
CA GLN A 131 7.60 -7.72 16.95
C GLN A 131 8.26 -6.52 17.65
N ARG A 132 7.72 -5.30 17.47
CA ARG A 132 8.31 -4.04 17.98
C ARG A 132 9.78 -3.89 17.61
N PHE A 133 10.13 -4.21 16.37
CA PHE A 133 11.50 -4.13 15.87
C PHE A 133 12.09 -2.73 16.12
N ALA A 134 13.33 -2.67 16.63
CA ALA A 134 14.01 -1.42 16.97
C ALA A 134 13.20 -0.48 17.91
N SER A 135 12.29 -1.04 18.72
CA SER A 135 11.36 -0.28 19.57
C SER A 135 10.47 0.72 18.80
N VAL A 136 10.22 0.46 17.51
CA VAL A 136 9.32 1.27 16.70
C VAL A 136 7.91 1.27 17.29
N LYS A 137 7.27 2.43 17.32
CA LYS A 137 5.87 2.58 17.70
C LYS A 137 5.01 2.67 16.44
N CYS A 138 4.32 1.58 16.13
CA CYS A 138 3.36 1.54 15.03
C CYS A 138 1.94 1.74 15.55
N GLU A 139 1.15 2.54 14.84
CA GLU A 139 -0.29 2.67 15.03
C GLU A 139 -1.02 2.42 13.72
N PHE A 140 -2.21 1.85 13.82
CA PHE A 140 -3.04 1.55 12.66
C PHE A 140 -4.10 2.63 12.48
N ILE A 141 -4.15 3.17 11.26
CA ILE A 141 -5.13 4.15 10.86
C ILE A 141 -6.50 3.46 10.81
N PRO A 142 -7.55 4.04 11.43
CA PRO A 142 -8.88 3.46 11.35
C PRO A 142 -9.32 3.28 9.90
N TYR A 143 -9.86 2.10 9.58
CA TYR A 143 -10.25 1.77 8.20
C TYR A 143 -11.29 2.72 7.60
N HIS A 144 -12.15 3.33 8.42
CA HIS A 144 -13.11 4.33 7.96
C HIS A 144 -12.46 5.70 7.66
N THR A 145 -11.22 5.95 8.07
CA THR A 145 -10.47 7.16 7.74
C THR A 145 -9.74 6.99 6.41
N ILE A 146 -8.94 5.94 6.28
CA ILE A 146 -8.28 5.54 5.03
C ILE A 146 -8.69 4.10 4.74
N SER A 147 -9.48 3.90 3.69
CA SER A 147 -9.94 2.58 3.27
C SER A 147 -9.40 2.20 1.89
N ASN A 148 -9.61 0.94 1.53
CA ASN A 148 -9.29 0.41 0.21
C ASN A 148 -10.57 -0.12 -0.48
N TRP A 149 -10.38 -0.78 -1.61
CA TRP A 149 -11.43 -1.34 -2.47
C TRP A 149 -12.44 -2.26 -1.77
N ARG A 150 -12.07 -2.85 -0.62
CA ARG A 150 -12.98 -3.71 0.16
C ARG A 150 -14.09 -2.91 0.86
N TRP A 151 -14.02 -1.57 0.86
CA TRP A 151 -15.09 -0.71 1.36
C TRP A 151 -16.36 -0.86 0.52
N LYS A 152 -17.36 -1.58 1.05
CA LYS A 152 -18.61 -1.93 0.36
C LYS A 152 -19.62 -0.77 0.24
N ASN A 153 -19.16 0.44 -0.11
CA ASN A 153 -20.02 1.63 -0.22
C ASN A 153 -20.92 1.87 1.01
N LYS A 154 -20.40 1.57 2.21
CA LYS A 154 -21.10 1.89 3.45
C LYS A 154 -21.10 3.41 3.69
N ASN A 155 -22.08 3.90 4.43
CA ASN A 155 -22.07 5.24 5.03
C ASN A 155 -21.54 5.16 6.48
N PRO A 156 -20.73 6.13 6.94
CA PRO A 156 -20.20 7.27 6.19
C PRO A 156 -19.11 6.84 5.19
N LYS A 157 -18.94 7.59 4.09
CA LYS A 157 -17.84 7.35 3.15
C LYS A 157 -16.50 7.68 3.81
N PRO A 158 -15.42 6.94 3.49
CA PRO A 158 -14.09 7.15 4.05
C PRO A 158 -13.51 8.48 3.60
N ALA A 159 -12.62 9.06 4.41
CA ALA A 159 -12.00 10.34 4.10
C ALA A 159 -11.00 10.21 2.93
N LEU A 160 -10.23 9.13 2.90
CA LEU A 160 -9.41 8.71 1.76
C LEU A 160 -9.78 7.29 1.33
N MET A 161 -9.77 7.04 0.02
CA MET A 161 -10.16 5.75 -0.57
C MET A 161 -9.15 5.33 -1.64
N GLN A 162 -8.44 4.23 -1.41
CA GLN A 162 -7.53 3.63 -2.37
C GLN A 162 -8.24 2.68 -3.34
N PHE A 163 -7.97 2.84 -4.63
CA PHE A 163 -8.51 2.01 -5.70
C PHE A 163 -7.61 0.82 -6.01
N ASP A 164 -7.50 -0.14 -5.10
CA ASP A 164 -6.86 -1.42 -5.42
C ASP A 164 -7.82 -2.38 -6.13
N SER A 165 -7.32 -3.17 -7.07
CA SER A 165 -8.07 -4.34 -7.55
C SER A 165 -7.20 -5.31 -8.29
N LEU A 166 -7.42 -6.58 -7.98
CA LEU A 166 -7.42 -7.63 -8.97
C LEU A 166 -8.58 -7.39 -9.95
N THR A 167 -8.27 -7.25 -11.23
CA THR A 167 -9.29 -7.22 -12.28
C THR A 167 -9.97 -8.60 -12.31
N LEU A 168 -11.15 -8.72 -11.70
CA LEU A 168 -11.97 -9.92 -11.87
C LEU A 168 -12.57 -9.89 -13.30
N PRO A 169 -12.63 -11.02 -14.01
CA PRO A 169 -13.25 -11.09 -15.33
C PRO A 169 -14.68 -10.51 -15.30
N GLY A 170 -14.99 -9.56 -16.18
CA GLY A 170 -16.31 -8.91 -16.27
C GLY A 170 -16.54 -7.73 -15.31
N THR A 171 -15.51 -7.28 -14.57
CA THR A 171 -15.59 -6.08 -13.72
C THR A 171 -14.92 -4.86 -14.34
N LEU A 172 -15.42 -3.67 -14.00
CA LEU A 172 -14.81 -2.38 -14.39
C LEU A 172 -13.37 -2.31 -13.87
N GLY A 173 -12.43 -1.99 -14.77
CA GLY A 173 -11.01 -1.89 -14.42
C GLY A 173 -10.72 -0.77 -13.42
N LYS A 174 -9.58 -0.84 -12.71
CA LYS A 174 -9.13 0.16 -11.73
C LYS A 174 -9.24 1.60 -12.26
N LEU A 175 -8.67 1.85 -13.43
CA LEU A 175 -8.62 3.19 -14.04
C LEU A 175 -10.02 3.70 -14.43
N GLU A 176 -10.91 2.81 -14.86
CA GLU A 176 -12.28 3.17 -15.21
C GLU A 176 -13.10 3.54 -13.97
N ARG A 177 -12.93 2.81 -12.87
CA ARG A 177 -13.56 3.16 -11.57
C ARG A 177 -13.06 4.51 -11.06
N MET A 178 -11.76 4.77 -11.17
CA MET A 178 -11.20 6.09 -10.84
C MET A 178 -11.80 7.19 -11.74
N HIS A 179 -11.95 6.94 -13.04
CA HIS A 179 -12.59 7.89 -13.95
C HIS A 179 -14.04 8.19 -13.54
N GLN A 180 -14.84 7.16 -13.25
CA GLN A 180 -16.21 7.31 -12.76
C GLN A 180 -16.29 8.08 -11.44
N ALA A 181 -15.26 7.97 -10.61
CA ALA A 181 -15.12 8.77 -9.38
C ALA A 181 -14.69 10.22 -9.63
N GLY A 182 -14.38 10.60 -10.88
CA GLY A 182 -14.02 11.95 -11.30
C GLY A 182 -12.52 12.16 -11.61
N ALA A 183 -11.71 11.10 -11.61
CA ALA A 183 -10.30 11.22 -11.97
C ALA A 183 -10.11 11.61 -13.44
N LYS A 184 -9.20 12.56 -13.67
CA LYS A 184 -8.78 12.99 -15.01
C LYS A 184 -7.40 12.42 -15.30
N PHE A 185 -7.27 11.75 -16.43
CA PHE A 185 -6.00 11.20 -16.90
C PHE A 185 -5.39 12.13 -17.93
N VAL A 186 -4.09 12.37 -17.82
CA VAL A 186 -3.30 13.17 -18.75
C VAL A 186 -2.52 12.24 -19.68
N HIS A 187 -2.21 12.71 -20.88
CA HIS A 187 -1.36 11.94 -21.79
C HIS A 187 0.07 11.82 -21.22
N PRO A 188 0.80 10.75 -21.59
CA PRO A 188 2.20 10.56 -21.17
C PRO A 188 3.13 11.69 -21.59
N ASP A 189 2.81 12.42 -22.67
CA ASP A 189 3.54 13.60 -23.14
C ASP A 189 3.32 14.86 -22.28
N GLY A 190 2.49 14.76 -21.24
CA GLY A 190 2.17 15.85 -20.32
C GLY A 190 1.12 16.81 -20.87
N SER A 191 0.53 16.54 -22.05
CA SER A 191 -0.58 17.35 -22.55
C SER A 191 -1.82 17.17 -21.67
N CYS A 192 -2.49 18.28 -21.34
CA CYS A 192 -3.68 18.31 -20.49
C CYS A 192 -4.95 17.80 -21.17
N LEU A 193 -4.84 17.09 -22.30
CA LEU A 193 -5.98 16.46 -22.94
C LEU A 193 -6.47 15.34 -22.02
N VAL A 194 -7.72 15.46 -21.57
CA VAL A 194 -8.34 14.48 -20.68
C VAL A 194 -8.71 13.26 -21.51
N LEU A 195 -8.14 12.12 -21.19
CA LEU A 195 -8.47 10.85 -21.84
C LEU A 195 -9.90 10.42 -21.47
N GLU A 196 -10.71 10.04 -22.47
CA GLU A 196 -12.02 9.42 -22.26
C GLU A 196 -11.88 7.99 -21.72
N SER A 197 -12.81 7.54 -20.87
CA SER A 197 -12.77 6.26 -20.14
C SER A 197 -12.44 5.04 -21.00
N ALA A 198 -13.00 4.96 -22.21
CA ALA A 198 -12.82 3.83 -23.12
C ALA A 198 -11.36 3.67 -23.60
N ASN A 199 -10.57 4.75 -23.59
CA ASN A 199 -9.19 4.75 -24.07
C ASN A 199 -8.16 4.56 -22.95
N VAL A 200 -8.56 4.64 -21.67
CA VAL A 200 -7.60 4.60 -20.55
C VAL A 200 -7.03 3.19 -20.36
N SER A 201 -7.85 2.16 -20.51
CA SER A 201 -7.42 0.76 -20.36
C SER A 201 -6.43 0.31 -21.46
N SER A 202 -6.53 0.89 -22.66
CA SER A 202 -5.59 0.62 -23.76
C SER A 202 -4.22 1.28 -23.59
N LEU A 203 -4.03 2.17 -22.62
CA LEU A 203 -2.74 2.81 -22.35
C LEU A 203 -1.77 1.92 -21.58
N VAL A 204 -2.28 0.85 -20.96
CA VAL A 204 -1.48 -0.06 -20.15
C VAL A 204 -1.31 -1.36 -20.94
N ILE A 205 -0.17 -1.48 -21.60
CA ILE A 205 0.25 -2.72 -22.26
C ILE A 205 1.27 -3.37 -21.35
N PHE A 206 0.95 -4.57 -20.86
CA PHE A 206 1.89 -5.35 -20.07
C PHE A 206 2.83 -6.12 -20.98
N ASP A 207 4.10 -6.13 -20.65
CA ASP A 207 5.06 -7.02 -21.28
C ASP A 207 4.91 -8.43 -20.69
N ASP A 208 4.19 -9.29 -21.40
CA ASP A 208 3.96 -10.68 -21.02
C ASP A 208 5.23 -11.57 -21.14
N THR A 209 6.37 -11.01 -21.61
CA THR A 209 7.66 -11.72 -21.64
C THR A 209 8.46 -11.56 -20.35
N LEU A 210 8.04 -10.68 -19.45
CA LEU A 210 8.72 -10.46 -18.18
C LEU A 210 8.69 -11.73 -17.30
N PRO A 211 9.73 -11.98 -16.49
CA PRO A 211 9.70 -13.08 -15.54
C PRO A 211 8.59 -12.83 -14.52
N HIS A 212 7.55 -13.65 -14.57
CA HIS A 212 6.50 -13.70 -13.58
C HIS A 212 6.78 -14.85 -12.61
N VAL A 213 6.64 -14.59 -11.31
CA VAL A 213 6.42 -15.70 -10.39
C VAL A 213 5.06 -16.29 -10.73
N LEU A 214 5.06 -17.45 -11.38
CA LEU A 214 3.85 -18.22 -11.66
C LEU A 214 3.13 -18.46 -10.33
N PHE A 215 1.97 -17.84 -10.17
CA PHE A 215 1.08 -18.20 -9.09
C PHE A 215 0.67 -19.65 -9.31
N PRO A 216 1.02 -20.57 -8.38
CA PRO A 216 0.56 -21.93 -8.51
C PRO A 216 -0.98 -21.94 -8.53
N PRO A 217 -1.63 -22.94 -9.14
CA PRO A 217 -3.09 -23.10 -9.17
C PRO A 217 -3.75 -23.19 -7.77
N CYS A 218 -2.97 -23.04 -6.70
CA CYS A 218 -3.35 -23.04 -5.30
C CYS A 218 -3.93 -21.71 -4.80
N PHE A 219 -4.23 -20.73 -5.65
CA PHE A 219 -4.84 -19.45 -5.23
C PHE A 219 -6.11 -19.65 -4.39
N HIS A 220 -6.94 -20.64 -4.77
CA HIS A 220 -8.11 -21.03 -3.98
C HIS A 220 -7.74 -21.55 -2.58
N PHE A 221 -6.66 -22.33 -2.46
CA PHE A 221 -6.19 -22.83 -1.17
C PHE A 221 -5.77 -21.67 -0.25
N PHE A 222 -5.05 -20.67 -0.77
CA PHE A 222 -4.63 -19.51 0.03
C PHE A 222 -5.82 -18.67 0.49
N HIS A 223 -6.84 -18.48 -0.36
CA HIS A 223 -8.07 -17.80 0.05
C HIS A 223 -8.83 -18.56 1.15
N VAL A 224 -8.95 -19.89 1.03
CA VAL A 224 -9.59 -20.72 2.06
C VAL A 224 -8.78 -20.66 3.36
N ALA A 225 -7.46 -20.81 3.29
CA ALA A 225 -6.57 -20.72 4.44
C ALA A 225 -6.66 -19.35 5.12
N HIS A 226 -6.73 -18.27 4.36
CA HIS A 226 -6.94 -16.92 4.88
C HIS A 226 -8.30 -16.79 5.59
N GLY A 227 -9.39 -17.30 5.01
CA GLY A 227 -10.71 -17.32 5.65
C GLY A 227 -10.75 -18.14 6.94
N MET A 228 -9.99 -19.24 7.00
CA MET A 228 -9.78 -20.01 8.23
C MET A 228 -9.01 -19.21 9.28
N CYS A 229 -7.94 -18.51 8.88
CA CYS A 229 -7.18 -17.62 9.77
C CYS A 229 -8.05 -16.51 10.35
N GLU A 230 -8.87 -15.84 9.51
CA GLU A 230 -9.84 -14.84 9.95
C GLU A 230 -10.79 -15.40 11.02
N SER A 231 -11.35 -16.58 10.76
CA SER A 231 -12.25 -17.27 11.71
C SER A 231 -11.53 -17.59 13.02
N LEU A 232 -10.31 -18.11 12.96
CA LEU A 232 -9.50 -18.44 14.13
C LEU A 232 -9.14 -17.18 14.94
N CYS A 233 -8.73 -16.10 14.29
CA CYS A 233 -8.39 -14.84 14.94
C CYS A 233 -9.58 -14.18 15.62
N HIS A 234 -10.81 -14.42 15.14
CA HIS A 234 -12.01 -13.98 15.83
C HIS A 234 -12.16 -14.64 17.22
N PHE A 235 -11.86 -15.92 17.34
CA PHE A 235 -11.93 -16.66 18.60
C PHE A 235 -10.67 -16.49 19.46
N PHE A 236 -9.51 -16.29 18.83
CA PHE A 236 -8.20 -16.18 19.49
C PHE A 236 -7.44 -14.95 18.99
N PRO A 237 -7.75 -13.74 19.48
CA PRO A 237 -7.14 -12.50 18.99
C PRO A 237 -5.62 -12.44 19.12
N SER A 238 -5.05 -13.06 20.16
CA SER A 238 -3.60 -13.14 20.35
C SER A 238 -2.87 -13.93 19.25
N PHE A 239 -3.59 -14.76 18.49
CA PHE A 239 -3.02 -15.51 17.38
C PHE A 239 -2.67 -14.61 16.18
N VAL A 240 -3.28 -13.43 16.08
CA VAL A 240 -2.99 -12.45 15.03
C VAL A 240 -1.50 -12.11 14.98
N ASP A 241 -0.88 -11.83 16.14
CA ASP A 241 0.53 -11.43 16.19
C ASP A 241 1.47 -12.54 15.74
N VAL A 242 1.12 -13.80 16.01
CA VAL A 242 1.86 -14.97 15.53
C VAL A 242 1.76 -15.06 14.01
N LEU A 243 0.54 -14.97 13.45
CA LEU A 243 0.34 -15.03 12.01
C LEU A 243 1.08 -13.90 11.28
N LEU A 244 0.97 -12.67 11.79
CA LEU A 244 1.64 -11.49 11.21
C LEU A 244 3.17 -11.59 11.33
N GLY A 245 3.69 -12.08 12.46
CA GLY A 245 5.13 -12.15 12.70
C GLY A 245 5.83 -13.31 11.98
N THR A 246 5.12 -14.40 11.65
CA THR A 246 5.75 -15.65 11.21
C THR A 246 5.20 -16.20 9.90
N VAL A 247 3.90 -16.12 9.68
CA VAL A 247 3.24 -16.69 8.51
C VAL A 247 3.28 -15.66 7.40
N PHE A 248 2.51 -14.57 7.50
CA PHE A 248 2.26 -13.62 6.42
C PHE A 248 3.51 -13.03 5.71
N PRO A 249 4.66 -12.77 6.37
CA PRO A 249 5.90 -12.34 5.72
C PRO A 249 6.39 -13.27 4.62
N ASN A 250 6.07 -14.56 4.74
CA ASN A 250 6.48 -15.61 3.81
C ASN A 250 5.42 -15.88 2.73
N TYR A 251 4.20 -15.36 2.89
CA TYR A 251 3.08 -15.57 1.97
C TYR A 251 2.67 -14.31 1.20
N ALA A 252 3.54 -13.30 1.21
CA ALA A 252 3.32 -11.93 0.72
C ALA A 252 2.60 -11.81 -0.64
N TYR A 253 2.94 -12.66 -1.60
CA TYR A 253 2.33 -12.60 -2.93
C TYR A 253 1.11 -13.51 -3.11
N PHE A 254 0.89 -14.50 -2.25
CA PHE A 254 -0.17 -15.51 -2.45
C PHE A 254 -1.57 -15.07 -2.00
N LEU A 255 -1.69 -13.86 -1.43
CA LEU A 255 -2.94 -13.31 -0.89
C LEU A 255 -3.43 -12.07 -1.65
N ILE A 256 -2.70 -11.67 -2.70
CA ILE A 256 -3.00 -10.48 -3.50
C ILE A 256 -3.99 -10.81 -4.59
#